data_AF-A0A7L1YJ19-F1
#
_entry.id   AF-A0A7L1YJ19-F1
#
_cell.length_a   1.000
_cell.length_b   1.000
_cell.length_c   1.000
_cell.angle_alpha   90.00
_cell.angle_beta   90.00
_cell.angle_gamma   90.00
#
_symmetry.space_group_name_H-M   'P 1'
#
loop_
_entity.id
_entity.type
_entity.pdbx_description
1 polymer ?
#
loop_
_entity_poly.entity_id
_entity_poly.type
_entity_poly.pdbx_seq_one_letter_code
_entity_poly.pdbx_strand_id
1 'polypeptide(L)'
;GVSHPVPLVPLTEENEDAMENRRFRSLLRQLGLRPPASEQESFWRIPAALTPRQLRRAAASIAHRGPDPSGSPQDAPEPPRCPQDPAPAEQLQAELGSDSESEESVPVPSPRQSGTKRRRELDSEDEDG
;
A
#
# COMPACT_ATOMS: atom_id res chain seq x y z
N GLY A 1 -0.03 5.06 -10.89
CA GLY A 1 1.03 5.71 -10.09
C GLY A 1 2.18 4.74 -9.93
N VAL A 2 3.41 5.24 -9.98
CA VAL A 2 4.62 4.43 -9.72
C VAL A 2 4.96 4.49 -8.22
N SER A 3 5.42 3.38 -7.66
CA SER A 3 5.88 3.31 -6.26
C SER A 3 7.39 3.37 -6.20
N HIS A 4 7.93 4.16 -5.28
CA HIS A 4 9.37 4.33 -5.11
C HIS A 4 9.81 3.80 -3.73
N PRO A 5 11.06 3.31 -3.59
CA PRO A 5 11.61 2.96 -2.30
C PRO A 5 11.72 4.19 -1.39
N VAL A 6 11.34 4.05 -0.13
CA VAL A 6 11.34 5.15 0.85
C VAL A 6 12.44 4.94 1.88
N PRO A 7 13.35 5.90 2.12
CA PRO A 7 14.38 5.78 3.15
C PRO A 7 13.81 5.94 4.56
N LEU A 8 14.31 5.14 5.50
CA LEU A 8 14.12 5.34 6.93
C LEU A 8 15.27 6.16 7.48
N VAL A 9 15.01 7.45 7.67
CA VAL A 9 15.98 8.41 8.21
C VAL A 9 15.75 8.54 9.71
N PRO A 10 16.71 8.16 10.58
CA PRO A 10 16.62 8.44 12.00
C PRO A 10 16.77 9.95 12.21
N LEU A 11 15.75 10.58 12.79
CA LEU A 11 15.72 12.04 13.02
C LEU A 11 16.00 12.43 14.48
N THR A 12 16.21 11.44 15.35
CA THR A 12 16.49 11.61 16.77
C THR A 12 17.58 10.63 17.18
N GLU A 13 18.31 10.94 18.25
CA GLU A 13 19.35 10.08 18.83
C GLU A 13 18.80 8.70 19.19
N GLU A 14 17.64 8.64 19.86
CA GLU A 14 16.98 7.36 20.19
C GLU A 14 16.71 6.49 18.95
N ASN A 15 16.32 7.11 17.83
CA ASN A 15 16.11 6.39 16.58
C ASN A 15 17.42 5.90 15.96
N GLU A 16 18.52 6.65 16.10
CA GLU A 16 19.86 6.24 15.66
C GLU A 16 20.35 5.02 16.47
N ASP A 17 20.27 5.09 17.80
CA ASP A 17 20.57 3.98 18.71
C ASP A 17 19.76 2.72 18.37
N ALA A 18 18.45 2.90 18.07
CA ALA A 18 17.61 1.81 17.63
C ALA A 18 18.10 1.19 16.30
N MET A 19 18.59 2.01 15.37
CA MET A 19 19.13 1.54 14.10
C MET A 19 20.46 0.80 14.27
N GLU A 20 21.24 1.08 15.32
CA GLU A 20 22.42 0.30 15.69
C GLU A 20 22.06 -1.01 16.41
N ASN A 21 20.91 -1.07 17.06
CA ASN A 21 20.46 -2.25 17.80
C ASN A 21 20.29 -3.49 16.90
N ARG A 22 20.95 -4.59 17.25
CA ARG A 22 20.91 -5.85 16.46
C ARG A 22 19.51 -6.45 16.39
N ARG A 23 18.72 -6.38 17.46
CA ARG A 23 17.35 -6.93 17.52
C ARG A 23 16.42 -6.11 16.67
N PHE A 24 16.49 -4.77 16.76
CA PHE A 24 15.69 -3.87 15.95
C PHE A 24 15.98 -4.07 14.45
N ARG A 25 17.26 -4.08 14.04
CA ARG A 25 17.64 -4.41 12.64
C ARG A 25 17.15 -5.79 12.18
N SER A 26 17.09 -6.77 13.08
CA SER A 26 16.52 -8.09 12.75
C SER A 26 15.01 -8.01 12.52
N LEU A 27 14.30 -7.23 13.32
CA LEU A 27 12.88 -6.95 13.13
C LEU A 27 12.65 -6.26 11.78
N LEU A 28 13.43 -5.23 11.44
CA LEU A 28 13.32 -4.52 10.15
C LEU A 28 13.43 -5.50 8.95
N ARG A 29 14.39 -6.43 8.99
CA ARG A 29 14.52 -7.48 7.96
C ARG A 29 13.29 -8.39 7.92
N GLN A 30 12.76 -8.80 9.07
CA GLN A 30 11.56 -9.64 9.15
C GLN A 30 10.32 -8.94 8.60
N LEU A 31 10.23 -7.62 8.75
CA LEU A 31 9.17 -6.78 8.17
C LEU A 31 9.38 -6.51 6.67
N GLY A 32 10.49 -6.98 6.08
CA GLY A 32 10.78 -6.85 4.65
C GLY A 32 11.52 -5.56 4.26
N LEU A 33 12.00 -4.79 5.24
CA LEU A 33 12.84 -3.63 4.96
C LEU A 33 14.26 -4.06 4.60
N ARG A 34 14.89 -3.25 3.77
CA ARG A 34 16.23 -3.53 3.23
C ARG A 34 17.27 -2.74 3.99
N PRO A 35 18.40 -3.38 4.38
CA PRO A 35 19.55 -2.64 4.87
C PRO A 35 20.11 -1.75 3.77
N PRO A 36 20.95 -0.76 4.12
CA PRO A 36 21.70 0.00 3.13
C PRO A 36 22.54 -0.93 2.25
N ALA A 37 22.51 -0.71 0.92
CA ALA A 37 23.08 -1.66 -0.04
C ALA A 37 24.62 -1.69 -0.06
N SER A 38 25.27 -0.61 0.35
CA SER A 38 26.72 -0.44 0.36
C SER A 38 27.10 0.73 1.26
N GLU A 39 28.40 1.02 1.37
CA GLU A 39 28.91 2.21 2.10
C GLU A 39 28.42 3.54 1.52
N GLN A 40 27.87 3.55 0.30
CA GLN A 40 27.29 4.75 -0.31
C GLN A 40 25.87 5.04 0.19
N GLU A 41 25.15 4.04 0.71
CA GLU A 41 23.84 4.23 1.31
C GLU A 41 23.96 4.20 2.83
N SER A 42 23.33 5.17 3.49
CA SER A 42 23.31 5.24 4.97
C SER A 42 22.01 4.74 5.57
N PHE A 43 20.91 4.75 4.81
CA PHE A 43 19.57 4.53 5.33
C PHE A 43 18.98 3.18 4.92
N TRP A 44 18.24 2.57 5.84
CA TRP A 44 17.37 1.45 5.50
C TRP A 44 16.26 1.91 4.57
N ARG A 45 15.67 0.99 3.80
CA ARG A 45 14.60 1.32 2.86
C ARG A 45 13.37 0.45 3.04
N ILE A 46 12.20 1.08 2.89
CA ILE A 46 10.94 0.42 2.59
C ILE A 46 10.91 0.17 1.08
N PRO A 47 10.93 -1.10 0.62
CA PRO A 47 10.93 -1.39 -0.81
C PRO A 47 9.62 -1.00 -1.49
N ALA A 48 9.71 -0.52 -2.74
CA ALA A 48 8.53 -0.23 -3.58
C ALA A 48 7.62 -1.45 -3.82
N ALA A 49 8.18 -2.66 -3.69
CA ALA A 49 7.44 -3.92 -3.83
C ALA A 49 6.48 -4.21 -2.65
N LEU A 50 6.61 -3.51 -1.52
CA LEU A 50 5.71 -3.67 -0.39
C LEU A 50 4.37 -2.97 -0.66
N THR A 51 3.30 -3.78 -0.71
CA THR A 51 1.95 -3.25 -0.90
C THR A 51 1.45 -2.52 0.35
N PRO A 52 0.52 -1.57 0.21
CA PRO A 52 -0.08 -0.88 1.36
C PRO A 52 -0.69 -1.84 2.39
N ARG A 53 -1.26 -2.97 1.94
CA ARG A 53 -1.80 -4.01 2.84
C ARG A 53 -0.71 -4.69 3.66
N GLN A 54 0.43 -5.00 3.06
CA GLN A 54 1.57 -5.59 3.78
C GLN A 54 2.15 -4.62 4.81
N LEU A 55 2.32 -3.35 4.44
CA LEU A 55 2.81 -2.30 5.35
C LEU A 55 1.88 -2.13 6.56
N ARG A 56 0.57 -2.02 6.33
CA ARG A 56 -0.42 -1.91 7.42
C ARG A 56 -0.40 -3.13 8.35
N ARG A 57 -0.32 -4.33 7.79
CA ARG A 57 -0.24 -5.57 8.60
C ARG A 57 1.06 -5.64 9.41
N ALA A 58 2.18 -5.24 8.83
CA ALA A 58 3.46 -5.14 9.53
C ALA A 58 3.37 -4.17 10.72
N ALA A 59 2.81 -2.99 10.51
CA ALA A 59 2.60 -1.98 11.56
C ALA A 59 1.66 -2.48 12.68
N ALA A 60 0.56 -3.16 12.34
CA ALA A 60 -0.34 -3.73 13.35
C ALA A 60 0.38 -4.79 14.21
N SER A 61 1.21 -5.64 13.58
CA SER A 61 1.91 -6.74 14.27
C SER A 61 2.88 -6.26 15.37
N ILE A 62 3.43 -5.05 15.24
CA ILE A 62 4.31 -4.44 16.25
C ILE A 62 3.51 -3.68 17.31
N ALA A 63 2.39 -3.05 16.95
CA ALA A 63 1.55 -2.28 17.87
C ALA A 63 0.90 -3.16 18.95
N HIS A 64 0.50 -4.39 18.60
CA HIS A 64 -0.09 -5.35 19.55
C HIS A 64 0.89 -5.94 20.58
N ARG A 65 2.18 -5.57 20.51
CA ARG A 65 3.22 -6.03 21.44
C ARG A 65 3.76 -4.92 22.35
N GLY A 66 3.23 -3.70 22.23
CA GLY A 66 3.49 -2.62 23.18
C GLY A 66 2.68 -2.80 24.48
N PRO A 67 3.07 -2.14 25.57
CA PRO A 67 2.22 -2.06 26.75
C PRO A 67 0.83 -1.53 26.33
N ASP A 68 -0.23 -2.19 26.79
CA ASP A 68 -1.62 -1.82 26.55
C ASP A 68 -1.79 -0.29 26.71
N PRO A 69 -2.29 0.44 25.70
CA PRO A 69 -2.79 1.78 25.90
C PRO A 69 -4.14 1.65 26.62
N SER A 70 -4.12 1.29 27.90
CA SER A 70 -5.21 1.61 28.83
C SER A 70 -5.20 3.13 29.05
N GLY A 71 -5.54 3.83 27.99
CA GLY A 71 -5.47 5.28 27.82
C GLY A 71 -6.08 5.57 26.47
N SER A 72 -7.42 5.56 26.43
CA SER A 72 -8.20 5.98 25.28
C SER A 72 -7.66 7.29 24.71
N PRO A 73 -7.26 7.36 23.42
CA PRO A 73 -7.01 8.64 22.79
C PRO A 73 -8.36 9.23 22.38
N GLN A 74 -9.00 9.97 23.29
CA GLN A 74 -10.00 10.99 22.91
C GLN A 74 -9.26 12.27 22.49
N ASP A 75 -8.47 12.19 21.43
CA ASP A 75 -8.06 13.36 20.63
C ASP A 75 -7.43 12.87 19.32
N ALA A 76 -8.26 12.39 18.41
CA ALA A 76 -7.87 12.31 17.01
C ALA A 76 -8.42 13.57 16.34
N PRO A 77 -7.59 14.47 15.79
CA PRO A 77 -8.10 15.58 14.98
C PRO A 77 -8.80 15.00 13.75
N GLU A 78 -10.06 15.39 13.54
CA GLU A 78 -10.88 15.05 12.37
C GLU A 78 -10.08 15.36 11.09
N PRO A 79 -10.02 14.43 10.10
CA PRO A 79 -9.37 14.75 8.82
C PRO A 79 -10.10 15.94 8.18
N PRO A 80 -9.39 16.87 7.52
CA PRO A 80 -10.00 18.06 6.96
C PRO A 80 -11.07 17.63 5.95
N ARG A 81 -12.32 18.00 6.20
CA ARG A 81 -13.39 17.82 5.22
C ARG A 81 -12.97 18.55 3.94
N CYS A 82 -12.93 17.81 2.83
CA CYS A 82 -12.85 18.42 1.52
C CYS A 82 -13.95 19.49 1.37
N PRO A 83 -13.71 20.62 0.71
CA PRO A 83 -14.73 21.66 0.55
C PRO A 83 -15.98 21.07 -0.10
N GLN A 84 -17.06 20.99 0.66
CA GLN A 84 -18.37 20.59 0.17
C GLN A 84 -18.94 21.81 -0.57
N ASP A 85 -19.20 21.61 -1.86
CA ASP A 85 -20.03 22.49 -2.68
C ASP A 85 -21.41 22.66 -2.00
N PRO A 86 -21.94 23.89 -1.82
CA PRO A 86 -23.20 24.08 -1.13
C PRO A 86 -24.37 23.64 -2.01
N ALA A 87 -24.96 22.49 -1.66
CA ALA A 87 -26.27 22.08 -2.17
C ALA A 87 -27.35 23.10 -1.74
N PRO A 88 -28.27 23.52 -2.63
CA PRO A 88 -29.46 24.24 -2.22
C PRO A 88 -30.47 23.26 -1.63
N ALA A 89 -30.87 23.51 -0.38
CA ALA A 89 -32.04 22.89 0.24
C ALA A 89 -33.34 23.54 -0.29
N GLU A 90 -34.46 22.84 -0.06
CA GLU A 90 -35.88 23.18 -0.39
C GLU A 90 -36.38 22.40 -1.63
N GLN A 91 -37.50 21.67 -1.66
CA GLN A 91 -38.66 21.55 -0.78
C GLN A 91 -39.46 20.29 -1.19
N LEU A 92 -39.95 19.55 -0.20
CA LEU A 92 -41.30 18.99 -0.06
C LEU A 92 -42.13 18.52 -1.29
N GLN A 93 -42.66 17.29 -1.11
CA GLN A 93 -44.00 16.80 -1.44
C GLN A 93 -44.30 16.11 -2.79
N ALA A 94 -45.25 15.18 -2.67
CA ALA A 94 -45.95 14.40 -3.70
C ALA A 94 -45.16 13.22 -4.29
N GLU A 95 -45.73 12.08 -4.63
CA GLU A 95 -47.00 11.43 -4.32
C GLU A 95 -46.82 9.99 -4.80
N LEU A 96 -47.67 9.12 -4.28
CA LEU A 96 -47.93 7.75 -4.69
C LEU A 96 -47.92 7.53 -6.22
N GLY A 97 -47.39 6.38 -6.67
CA GLY A 97 -47.66 5.83 -8.00
C GLY A 97 -46.68 4.70 -8.33
N SER A 98 -47.06 3.44 -8.13
CA SER A 98 -47.52 2.52 -9.20
C SER A 98 -46.47 2.19 -10.26
N ASP A 99 -45.92 0.99 -10.12
CA ASP A 99 -45.94 -0.15 -11.07
C ASP A 99 -45.62 0.03 -12.57
N SER A 100 -45.14 -1.08 -13.14
CA SER A 100 -45.16 -1.47 -14.55
C SER A 100 -43.90 -1.23 -15.40
N GLU A 101 -43.13 -2.32 -15.45
CA GLU A 101 -42.80 -3.14 -16.64
C GLU A 101 -41.93 -2.65 -17.81
N SER A 102 -41.33 -3.66 -18.46
CA SER A 102 -40.63 -3.72 -19.75
C SER A 102 -39.11 -3.40 -19.72
N GLU A 103 -38.27 -4.43 -19.83
CA GLU A 103 -37.70 -4.98 -21.10
C GLU A 103 -36.82 -3.91 -21.78
N GLU A 104 -35.54 -4.08 -22.09
CA GLU A 104 -34.86 -5.15 -22.79
C GLU A 104 -33.36 -4.76 -22.80
N SER A 105 -32.45 -5.69 -22.55
CA SER A 105 -31.11 -5.62 -23.13
C SER A 105 -30.63 -7.04 -23.33
N VAL A 106 -31.04 -7.58 -24.48
CA VAL A 106 -30.63 -8.88 -24.97
C VAL A 106 -29.11 -8.97 -25.11
N PRO A 107 -28.56 -10.19 -24.90
CA PRO A 107 -27.13 -10.45 -24.87
C PRO A 107 -26.59 -10.60 -26.29
N VAL A 108 -25.27 -10.57 -26.47
CA VAL A 108 -24.60 -11.65 -27.20
C VAL A 108 -23.08 -11.68 -26.92
N PRO A 109 -22.52 -12.89 -26.74
CA PRO A 109 -21.12 -13.14 -26.43
C PRO A 109 -20.28 -13.24 -27.71
N SER A 110 -18.94 -13.27 -27.59
CA SER A 110 -18.20 -14.44 -28.08
C SER A 110 -16.70 -14.46 -27.71
N PRO A 111 -16.14 -15.68 -27.54
CA PRO A 111 -14.76 -15.97 -27.16
C PRO A 111 -13.86 -16.22 -28.39
N ARG A 112 -12.53 -16.23 -28.20
CA ARG A 112 -11.53 -17.11 -28.88
C ARG A 112 -10.12 -16.73 -28.42
N GLN A 113 -9.48 -17.55 -27.57
CA GLN A 113 -8.61 -18.69 -27.88
C GLN A 113 -7.16 -18.32 -28.26
N SER A 114 -6.25 -18.84 -27.41
CA SER A 114 -5.02 -19.56 -27.76
C SER A 114 -3.85 -18.79 -28.37
N GLY A 115 -2.76 -18.71 -27.60
CA GLY A 115 -1.42 -18.35 -28.08
C GLY A 115 -0.33 -18.89 -27.17
N THR A 116 0.13 -20.11 -27.45
CA THR A 116 1.23 -20.80 -26.79
C THR A 116 2.59 -20.17 -27.07
N LYS A 117 3.45 -20.10 -26.03
CA LYS A 117 4.91 -20.34 -26.03
C LYS A 117 5.72 -19.83 -27.23
N ARG A 118 6.57 -18.82 -27.00
CA ARG A 118 7.85 -18.70 -27.72
C ARG A 118 8.99 -18.33 -26.78
N ARG A 119 9.66 -19.40 -26.33
CA ARG A 119 11.07 -19.46 -25.98
C ARG A 119 11.90 -18.86 -27.13
N ARG A 120 12.84 -17.97 -26.82
CA ARG A 120 13.98 -17.71 -27.70
C ARG A 120 15.19 -17.48 -26.81
N GLU A 121 16.07 -18.47 -26.85
CA GLU A 121 17.41 -18.44 -26.30
C GLU A 121 18.21 -17.39 -27.08
N LEU A 122 19.09 -16.66 -26.39
CA LEU A 122 20.15 -15.90 -27.02
C LEU A 122 21.46 -16.48 -26.50
N ASP A 123 22.26 -16.86 -27.48
CA ASP A 123 23.50 -17.60 -27.49
C ASP A 123 24.61 -16.86 -26.73
N SER A 124 25.47 -17.61 -26.04
CA SER A 124 26.69 -17.10 -25.43
C SER A 124 27.82 -17.30 -26.44
N GLU A 125 28.41 -16.22 -26.94
CA GLU A 125 29.66 -16.29 -27.70
C GLU A 125 30.84 -16.14 -26.73
N ASP A 126 31.62 -17.22 -26.70
CA ASP A 126 32.94 -17.40 -26.10
C ASP A 126 33.98 -16.72 -27.03
N GLU A 127 34.87 -15.88 -26.53
CA GLU A 127 36.17 -15.69 -27.19
C GLU A 127 37.26 -15.42 -26.15
N ASP A 128 38.06 -16.48 -25.93
CA ASP A 128 39.35 -16.53 -25.25
C ASP A 128 40.45 -15.99 -26.18
N GLY A 129 41.30 -15.11 -25.66
CA GLY A 129 42.46 -14.56 -26.35
C GLY A 129 43.42 -13.87 -25.39
#